data_AF-A0A524DJ56-F1
#
_entry.id   AF-A0A524DJ56-F1
#
_cell.length_a   1.000
_cell.length_b   1.000
_cell.length_c   1.000
_cell.angle_alpha   90.00
_cell.angle_beta   90.00
_cell.angle_gamma   90.00
#
_symmetry.space_group_name_H-M   'P 1'
#
loop_
_entity.id
_entity.type
_entity.pdbx_description
1 polymer ?
#
loop_
_entity_poly.entity_id
_entity_poly.type
_entity_poly.pdbx_seq_one_letter_code
_entity_poly.pdbx_strand_id
1 'polypeptide(L)'
;MSYIEKKYKNNIFEIFSELSEFEKDILNLLSHKSIAYGDKIAKLCALCNKKINLILSKYYPEIKDLDDKLNIKVYLKFYYDLIDKLTDLVRNIEQFQKLDENYYNTIIDFIINKEILINGKYRDICTKELTSFYDKETRTQIEKILIAKIENKNREFFSMGPLEEEIKKIARSYGAIDVSIKRASEEERKLMQDAYSLISYNITSEDNSECRHEIEERLKDFLESKAYSVILKPKMIITNAKLLPD
;
A
#
# COMPACT_ATOMS: atom_id res chain seq x y z
N MET A 1 -10.88 -13.97 34.16
CA MET A 1 -10.39 -14.70 32.98
C MET A 1 -10.86 -16.15 32.98
N SER A 2 -11.48 -16.58 31.88
CA SER A 2 -11.80 -17.99 31.60
C SER A 2 -10.52 -18.83 31.46
N TYR A 3 -10.62 -20.15 31.70
CA TYR A 3 -9.51 -21.09 31.47
C TYR A 3 -9.01 -21.04 30.01
N ILE A 4 -9.93 -20.83 29.06
CA ILE A 4 -9.65 -20.69 27.64
C ILE A 4 -8.88 -19.39 27.35
N GLU A 5 -9.28 -18.27 27.96
CA GLU A 5 -8.59 -16.98 27.83
C GLU A 5 -7.16 -17.03 28.36
N LYS A 6 -6.95 -17.68 29.52
CA LYS A 6 -5.58 -17.86 30.08
C LYS A 6 -4.72 -18.69 29.16
N LYS A 7 -5.26 -19.77 28.59
CA LYS A 7 -4.54 -20.63 27.64
C LYS A 7 -4.16 -19.87 26.37
N TYR A 8 -5.08 -19.09 25.80
CA TYR A 8 -4.77 -18.30 24.61
C TYR A 8 -3.82 -17.15 24.88
N LYS A 9 -3.92 -16.48 26.03
CA LYS A 9 -2.93 -15.50 26.46
C LYS A 9 -1.53 -16.11 26.52
N ASN A 10 -1.39 -17.26 27.16
CA ASN A 10 -0.09 -17.94 27.27
C ASN A 10 0.46 -18.28 25.87
N ASN A 11 -0.36 -18.85 24.98
CA ASN A 11 0.05 -19.13 23.61
C ASN A 11 0.50 -17.87 22.84
N ILE A 12 -0.16 -16.72 23.06
CA ILE A 12 0.25 -15.46 22.43
C ILE A 12 1.63 -15.03 22.92
N PHE A 13 1.89 -15.08 24.23
CA PHE A 13 3.19 -14.71 24.79
C PHE A 13 4.29 -15.72 24.48
N GLU A 14 3.96 -17.00 24.30
CA GLU A 14 4.88 -18.00 23.74
C GLU A 14 5.28 -17.61 22.31
N ILE A 15 4.33 -17.24 21.46
CA ILE A 15 4.63 -16.76 20.11
C ILE A 15 5.49 -15.50 20.14
N PHE A 16 5.24 -14.54 21.04
CA PHE A 16 6.11 -13.37 21.22
C PHE A 16 7.51 -13.73 21.72
N SER A 17 7.63 -14.75 22.56
CA SER A 17 8.94 -15.26 23.00
C SER A 17 9.72 -15.84 21.83
N GLU A 18 9.08 -16.64 20.97
CA GLU A 18 9.70 -17.15 19.75
C GLU A 18 10.09 -16.04 18.76
N LEU A 19 9.30 -14.95 18.70
CA LEU A 19 9.63 -13.78 17.88
C LEU A 19 10.86 -13.02 18.40
N SER A 20 11.21 -13.19 19.68
CA SER A 20 12.44 -12.61 20.24
C SER A 20 13.70 -13.33 19.77
N GLU A 21 13.61 -14.60 19.36
CA GLU A 21 14.71 -15.29 18.66
C GLU A 21 14.87 -14.76 17.24
N PHE A 22 13.74 -14.53 16.54
CA PHE A 22 13.73 -13.87 15.23
C PHE A 22 14.40 -12.49 15.27
N GLU A 23 14.19 -11.70 16.32
CA GLU A 23 14.86 -10.40 16.49
C GLU A 23 16.39 -10.53 16.53
N LYS A 24 16.90 -11.57 17.21
CA LYS A 24 18.35 -11.84 17.28
C LYS A 24 18.90 -12.26 15.92
N ASP A 25 18.17 -13.09 15.19
CA ASP A 25 18.56 -13.51 13.84
C ASP A 25 18.60 -12.32 12.88
N ILE A 26 17.59 -11.44 12.94
CA ILE A 26 17.57 -10.20 12.16
C ILE A 26 18.74 -9.30 12.52
N LEU A 27 19.01 -9.07 13.81
CA LEU A 27 20.14 -8.26 14.27
C LEU A 27 21.48 -8.79 13.74
N ASN A 28 21.67 -10.11 13.80
CA ASN A 28 22.87 -10.75 13.27
C ASN A 28 23.01 -10.50 11.76
N LEU A 29 21.93 -10.69 10.99
CA LEU A 29 21.94 -10.45 9.55
C LEU A 29 22.18 -8.97 9.18
N LEU A 30 21.58 -8.03 9.93
CA LEU A 30 21.77 -6.59 9.74
C LEU A 30 23.18 -6.13 10.11
N SER A 31 23.83 -6.80 11.07
CA SER A 31 25.21 -6.49 11.50
C SER A 31 26.24 -6.69 10.38
N HIS A 32 25.97 -7.61 9.44
CA HIS A 32 26.81 -7.84 8.27
C HIS A 32 26.69 -6.72 7.21
N LYS A 33 25.72 -5.81 7.35
CA LYS A 33 25.50 -4.63 6.47
C LYS A 33 25.61 -4.96 4.97
N SER A 34 25.07 -6.11 4.56
CA SER A 34 25.25 -6.63 3.21
C SER A 34 23.92 -7.00 2.57
N ILE A 35 23.79 -6.58 1.31
CA ILE A 35 22.63 -6.81 0.44
C ILE A 35 22.43 -8.32 0.18
N ALA A 36 23.49 -9.12 0.26
CA ALA A 36 23.46 -10.57 0.04
C ALA A 36 22.56 -11.34 1.04
N TYR A 37 22.23 -10.71 2.18
CA TYR A 37 21.34 -11.30 3.17
C TYR A 37 19.86 -10.91 3.00
N GLY A 38 19.53 -10.09 1.99
CA GLY A 38 18.16 -9.62 1.72
C GLY A 38 17.13 -10.74 1.65
N ASP A 39 17.42 -11.83 0.92
CA ASP A 39 16.54 -12.99 0.80
C ASP A 39 16.29 -13.69 2.15
N LYS A 40 17.30 -13.76 3.03
CA LYS A 40 17.14 -14.36 4.35
C LYS A 40 16.29 -13.47 5.24
N ILE A 41 16.49 -12.15 5.17
CA ILE A 41 15.68 -11.17 5.89
C ILE A 41 14.21 -11.25 5.41
N ALA A 42 13.97 -11.35 4.10
CA ALA A 42 12.63 -11.49 3.54
C ALA A 42 11.92 -12.77 4.04
N LYS A 43 12.61 -13.92 4.04
CA LYS A 43 12.07 -15.18 4.57
C LYS A 43 11.71 -15.08 6.06
N LEU A 44 12.59 -14.49 6.86
CA LEU A 44 12.34 -14.27 8.27
C LEU A 44 11.14 -13.31 8.47
N CYS A 45 11.06 -12.23 7.69
CA CYS A 45 9.94 -11.29 7.74
C CYS A 45 8.60 -11.98 7.43
N ALA A 46 8.56 -12.85 6.41
CA ALA A 46 7.38 -13.65 6.09
C ALA A 46 6.96 -14.59 7.23
N LEU A 47 7.93 -15.22 7.91
CA LEU A 47 7.67 -16.06 9.09
C LEU A 47 7.09 -15.24 10.25
N CYS A 48 7.67 -14.07 10.53
CA CYS A 48 7.17 -13.15 11.54
C CYS A 48 5.71 -12.75 11.24
N ASN A 49 5.42 -12.31 10.01
CA ASN A 49 4.07 -11.94 9.59
C ASN A 49 3.06 -13.10 9.74
N LYS A 50 3.46 -14.34 9.41
CA LYS A 50 2.61 -15.52 9.60
C LYS A 50 2.26 -15.75 11.08
N LYS A 51 3.23 -15.59 11.98
CA LYS A 51 3.01 -15.73 13.44
C LYS A 51 2.11 -14.61 13.99
N ILE A 52 2.31 -13.38 13.54
CA ILE A 52 1.47 -12.23 13.92
C ILE A 52 0.02 -12.43 13.44
N ASN A 53 -0.19 -12.88 12.21
CA ASN A 53 -1.52 -13.18 11.69
C ASN A 53 -2.22 -14.32 12.45
N LEU A 54 -1.47 -15.31 12.94
CA LEU A 54 -2.02 -16.36 13.79
C LEU A 54 -2.55 -15.79 15.12
N ILE A 55 -1.81 -14.87 15.74
CA ILE A 55 -2.26 -14.17 16.96
C ILE A 55 -3.58 -13.46 16.69
N LEU A 56 -3.65 -12.66 15.62
CA LEU A 56 -4.81 -11.82 15.33
C LEU A 56 -6.06 -12.59 14.91
N SER A 57 -5.89 -13.65 14.12
CA SER A 57 -7.01 -14.43 13.60
C SER A 57 -7.59 -15.40 14.63
N LYS A 58 -6.75 -16.01 15.47
CA LYS A 58 -7.15 -17.14 16.31
C LYS A 58 -7.20 -16.83 17.81
N TYR A 59 -6.26 -16.03 18.32
CA TYR A 59 -6.07 -15.91 19.77
C TYR A 59 -6.53 -14.57 20.33
N TYR A 60 -6.25 -13.47 19.63
CA TYR A 60 -6.61 -12.11 20.05
C TYR A 60 -8.12 -11.87 20.22
N PRO A 61 -9.01 -12.38 19.33
CA PRO A 61 -10.46 -12.16 19.47
C PRO A 61 -11.06 -12.75 20.75
N GLU A 62 -10.42 -13.78 21.29
CA GLU A 62 -10.89 -14.51 22.46
C GLU A 62 -10.50 -13.83 23.78
N ILE A 63 -9.52 -12.91 23.76
CA ILE A 63 -9.13 -12.15 24.95
C ILE A 63 -10.18 -11.08 25.20
N LYS A 64 -10.88 -11.10 26.33
CA LYS A 64 -11.87 -10.06 26.69
C LYS A 64 -11.31 -9.00 27.64
N ASP A 65 -10.33 -9.38 28.45
CA ASP A 65 -9.70 -8.50 29.42
C ASP A 65 -9.00 -7.31 28.74
N LEU A 66 -9.29 -6.10 29.21
CA LEU A 66 -8.84 -4.85 28.58
C LEU A 66 -7.34 -4.64 28.76
N ASP A 67 -6.81 -4.94 29.95
CA ASP A 67 -5.40 -4.78 30.26
C ASP A 67 -4.56 -5.77 29.46
N ASP A 68 -5.03 -7.01 29.33
CA ASP A 68 -4.39 -8.01 28.48
C ASP A 68 -4.46 -7.65 27.00
N LYS A 69 -5.61 -7.13 26.53
CA LYS A 69 -5.70 -6.60 25.17
C LYS A 69 -4.71 -5.46 24.92
N LEU A 70 -4.57 -4.55 25.87
CA LEU A 70 -3.60 -3.45 25.79
C LEU A 70 -2.18 -4.01 25.68
N ASN A 71 -1.79 -4.90 26.60
CA ASN A 71 -0.46 -5.50 26.60
C ASN A 71 -0.18 -6.18 25.25
N ILE A 72 -1.08 -7.03 24.77
CA ILE A 72 -0.89 -7.73 23.48
C ILE A 72 -0.82 -6.72 22.31
N LYS A 73 -1.67 -5.69 22.30
CA LYS A 73 -1.70 -4.68 21.24
C LYS A 73 -0.40 -3.88 21.15
N VAL A 74 0.24 -3.59 22.28
CA VAL A 74 1.54 -2.90 22.31
C VAL A 74 2.62 -3.75 21.65
N TYR A 75 2.70 -5.04 21.95
CA TYR A 75 3.65 -5.96 21.29
C TYR A 75 3.35 -6.08 19.79
N LEU A 76 2.07 -6.25 19.41
CA LEU A 76 1.67 -6.29 18.00
C LEU A 76 2.09 -5.02 17.26
N LYS A 77 1.92 -3.84 17.86
CA LYS A 77 2.29 -2.56 17.26
C LYS A 77 3.79 -2.49 16.96
N PHE A 78 4.63 -2.93 17.89
CA PHE A 78 6.07 -3.02 17.66
C PHE A 78 6.40 -3.94 16.47
N TYR A 79 5.83 -5.15 16.43
CA TYR A 79 6.11 -6.10 15.35
C TYR A 79 5.59 -5.64 13.99
N TYR A 80 4.47 -4.92 13.94
CA TYR A 80 3.99 -4.31 12.70
C TYR A 80 4.95 -3.26 12.16
N ASP A 81 5.43 -2.36 13.02
CA ASP A 81 6.39 -1.33 12.63
C ASP A 81 7.75 -1.97 12.23
N LEU A 82 8.14 -3.09 12.87
CA LEU A 82 9.33 -3.87 12.48
C LEU A 82 9.17 -4.51 11.09
N ILE A 83 8.03 -5.16 10.82
CA ILE A 83 7.72 -5.77 9.52
C ILE A 83 7.75 -4.71 8.42
N ASP A 84 7.17 -3.53 8.67
CA ASP A 84 7.16 -2.42 7.72
C ASP A 84 8.60 -1.96 7.37
N LYS A 85 9.44 -1.73 8.38
CA LYS A 85 10.86 -1.37 8.19
C LYS A 85 11.65 -2.44 7.44
N LEU A 86 11.42 -3.72 7.76
CA LEU A 86 12.10 -4.83 7.08
C LEU A 86 11.62 -5.00 5.64
N THR A 87 10.34 -4.76 5.38
CA THR A 87 9.79 -4.79 4.01
C THR A 87 10.37 -3.66 3.17
N ASP A 88 10.50 -2.46 3.74
CA ASP A 88 11.15 -1.34 3.07
C ASP A 88 12.63 -1.63 2.79
N LEU A 89 13.35 -2.22 3.75
CA LEU A 89 14.73 -2.69 3.53
C LEU A 89 14.82 -3.67 2.36
N VAL A 90 13.96 -4.69 2.32
CA VAL A 90 13.96 -5.69 1.23
C VAL A 90 13.67 -5.03 -0.12
N ARG A 91 12.71 -4.11 -0.20
CA ARG A 91 12.41 -3.36 -1.43
C ARG A 91 13.61 -2.53 -1.91
N ASN A 92 14.29 -1.84 -1.01
CA ASN A 92 15.46 -1.03 -1.35
C ASN A 92 16.65 -1.91 -1.80
N ILE A 93 16.79 -3.11 -1.21
CA ILE A 93 17.76 -4.13 -1.64
C ILE A 93 17.43 -4.62 -3.06
N GLU A 94 16.17 -4.97 -3.34
CA GLU A 94 15.71 -5.46 -4.66
C GLU A 94 15.86 -4.40 -5.76
N GLN A 95 15.69 -3.12 -5.42
CA GLN A 95 15.86 -2.00 -6.34
C GLN A 95 17.33 -1.60 -6.54
N PHE A 96 18.29 -2.38 -6.01
CA PHE A 96 19.74 -2.13 -6.09
C PHE A 96 20.16 -0.71 -5.66
N GLN A 97 19.38 -0.08 -4.77
CA GLN A 97 19.77 1.21 -4.22
C GLN A 97 20.97 1.01 -3.29
N LYS A 98 21.99 1.86 -3.41
CA LYS A 98 23.09 1.90 -2.45
C LYS A 98 22.53 2.33 -1.09
N LEU A 99 22.25 1.36 -0.23
CA LEU A 99 21.82 1.59 1.14
C LEU A 99 22.97 2.16 1.96
N ASP A 100 22.75 3.32 2.58
CA ASP A 100 23.69 3.91 3.53
C ASP A 100 23.80 3.02 4.78
N GLU A 101 24.98 2.93 5.38
CA GLU A 101 25.20 2.23 6.65
C GLU A 101 24.32 2.79 7.78
N ASN A 102 24.01 4.09 7.72
CA ASN A 102 23.10 4.73 8.67
C ASN A 102 21.68 4.15 8.62
N TYR A 103 21.26 3.63 7.46
CA TYR A 103 19.95 3.01 7.30
C TYR A 103 19.86 1.71 8.10
N TYR A 104 20.89 0.86 8.02
CA TYR A 104 20.99 -0.37 8.81
C TYR A 104 21.02 -0.08 10.31
N ASN A 105 21.82 0.92 10.73
CA ASN A 105 21.92 1.34 12.12
C ASN A 105 20.56 1.78 12.67
N THR A 106 19.75 2.49 11.87
CA THR A 106 18.41 2.93 12.29
C THR A 106 17.47 1.75 12.58
N ILE A 107 17.56 0.66 11.80
CA ILE A 107 16.76 -0.55 12.03
C ILE A 107 17.29 -1.32 13.24
N ILE A 108 18.61 -1.41 13.40
CA ILE A 108 19.25 -2.04 14.57
C ILE A 108 18.84 -1.31 15.86
N ASP A 109 18.94 0.02 15.89
CA ASP A 109 18.55 0.85 17.03
C ASP A 109 17.06 0.69 17.35
N PHE A 110 16.22 0.54 16.33
CA PHE A 110 14.79 0.27 16.53
C PHE A 110 14.55 -1.05 17.26
N ILE A 111 15.25 -2.12 16.89
CA ILE A 111 15.11 -3.44 17.54
C ILE A 111 15.68 -3.41 18.96
N ILE A 112 16.83 -2.77 19.18
CA ILE A 112 17.45 -2.66 20.51
C ILE A 112 16.55 -1.86 21.47
N ASN A 113 15.90 -0.81 20.98
CA ASN A 113 15.01 0.03 21.78
C ASN A 113 13.59 -0.55 22.00
N LYS A 114 13.37 -1.83 21.67
CA LYS A 114 12.08 -2.52 21.82
C LYS A 114 11.38 -2.25 23.16
N GLU A 115 12.06 -2.49 24.28
CA GLU A 115 11.47 -2.35 25.63
C GLU A 115 11.09 -0.89 25.95
N ILE A 116 11.87 0.08 25.47
CA ILE A 116 11.58 1.51 25.65
C ILE A 116 10.37 1.92 24.81
N LEU A 117 10.30 1.43 23.56
CA LEU A 117 9.19 1.70 22.65
C LEU A 117 7.88 1.07 23.13
N ILE A 118 7.94 -0.18 23.61
CA ILE A 118 6.81 -0.92 24.19
C ILE A 118 6.30 -0.21 25.44
N ASN A 119 7.17 0.07 26.42
CA ASN A 119 6.73 0.59 27.71
C ASN A 119 6.37 2.09 27.71
N GLY A 120 6.88 2.86 26.75
CA GLY A 120 6.55 4.28 26.59
C GLY A 120 5.58 4.51 25.43
N LYS A 121 6.15 4.91 24.29
CA LYS A 121 5.41 5.44 23.13
C LYS A 121 4.24 4.56 22.68
N TYR A 122 4.45 3.25 22.54
CA TYR A 122 3.38 2.36 22.05
C TYR A 122 2.31 2.09 23.08
N ARG A 123 2.67 2.03 24.38
CA ARG A 123 1.67 1.93 25.44
C ARG A 123 0.77 3.15 25.47
N ASP A 124 1.32 4.34 25.35
CA ASP A 124 0.53 5.59 25.31
C ASP A 124 -0.41 5.63 24.11
N ILE A 125 0.10 5.29 22.92
CA ILE A 125 -0.72 5.25 21.69
C ILE A 125 -1.84 4.22 21.82
N CYS A 126 -1.51 2.99 22.22
CA CYS A 126 -2.50 1.91 22.31
C CYS A 126 -3.54 2.19 23.40
N THR A 127 -3.13 2.82 24.51
CA THR A 127 -4.05 3.25 25.56
C THR A 127 -5.02 4.29 25.03
N LYS A 128 -4.52 5.35 24.36
CA LYS A 128 -5.36 6.38 23.73
C LYS A 128 -6.32 5.77 22.70
N GLU A 129 -5.85 4.85 21.86
CA GLU A 129 -6.67 4.17 20.86
C GLU A 129 -7.73 3.24 21.48
N LEU A 130 -7.42 2.54 22.56
CA LEU A 130 -8.43 1.71 23.24
C LEU A 130 -9.45 2.61 23.93
N THR A 131 -9.01 3.64 24.65
CA THR A 131 -9.91 4.62 25.28
C THR A 131 -10.83 5.28 24.25
N SER A 132 -10.31 5.70 23.09
CA SER A 132 -11.11 6.28 22.01
C SER A 132 -12.05 5.27 21.34
N PHE A 133 -11.69 3.98 21.31
CA PHE A 133 -12.55 2.94 20.76
C PHE A 133 -13.70 2.54 21.71
N TYR A 134 -13.46 2.58 23.03
CA TYR A 134 -14.47 2.27 24.05
C TYR A 134 -15.29 3.48 24.49
N ASP A 135 -14.85 4.70 24.22
CA ASP A 135 -15.65 5.91 24.37
C ASP A 135 -16.75 5.96 23.29
N LYS A 136 -18.00 6.03 23.72
CA LYS A 136 -19.19 5.92 22.86
C LYS A 136 -19.27 7.06 21.84
N GLU A 137 -18.83 8.26 22.22
CA GLU A 137 -18.84 9.43 21.34
C GLU A 137 -17.78 9.29 20.24
N THR A 138 -16.57 8.91 20.63
CA THR A 138 -15.45 8.72 19.70
C THR A 138 -15.66 7.50 18.78
N ARG A 139 -16.27 6.42 19.26
CA ARG A 139 -16.70 5.28 18.42
C ARG A 139 -17.69 5.71 17.34
N THR A 140 -18.68 6.53 17.70
CA THR A 140 -19.66 7.05 16.75
C THR A 140 -19.00 7.92 15.68
N GLN A 141 -17.98 8.70 16.05
CA GLN A 141 -17.19 9.49 15.10
C GLN A 141 -16.32 8.62 14.19
N ILE A 142 -15.66 7.59 14.73
CA ILE A 142 -14.87 6.64 13.93
C ILE A 142 -15.77 5.88 12.97
N GLU A 143 -16.92 5.36 13.41
CA GLU A 143 -17.91 4.70 12.55
C GLU A 143 -18.40 5.64 11.44
N LYS A 144 -18.68 6.92 11.75
CA LYS A 144 -19.00 7.94 10.73
C LYS A 144 -17.87 8.14 9.73
N ILE A 145 -16.60 8.23 10.18
CA ILE A 145 -15.44 8.38 9.30
C ILE A 145 -15.22 7.11 8.47
N LEU A 146 -15.47 5.93 9.02
CA LEU A 146 -15.27 4.64 8.36
C LEU A 146 -16.36 4.42 7.30
N ILE A 147 -17.62 4.76 7.62
CA ILE A 147 -18.72 4.83 6.66
C ILE A 147 -18.38 5.83 5.57
N ALA A 148 -17.97 7.06 5.93
CA ALA A 148 -17.57 8.06 4.96
C ALA A 148 -16.37 7.60 4.10
N LYS A 149 -15.42 6.84 4.66
CA LYS A 149 -14.28 6.25 3.91
C LYS A 149 -14.68 5.04 3.07
N ILE A 150 -15.67 4.26 3.45
CA ILE A 150 -16.21 3.16 2.63
C ILE A 150 -17.07 3.72 1.50
N GLU A 151 -17.91 4.71 1.80
CA GLU A 151 -18.65 5.48 0.80
C GLU A 151 -17.71 6.24 -0.12
N ASN A 152 -16.63 6.82 0.41
CA ASN A 152 -15.58 7.43 -0.40
C ASN A 152 -14.73 6.40 -1.13
N LYS A 153 -14.47 5.21 -0.60
CA LYS A 153 -13.84 4.11 -1.36
C LYS A 153 -14.74 3.66 -2.51
N ASN A 154 -16.04 3.59 -2.29
CA ASN A 154 -17.03 3.34 -3.34
C ASN A 154 -17.08 4.50 -4.35
N ARG A 155 -16.73 5.74 -3.95
CA ARG A 155 -16.54 6.88 -4.86
C ARG A 155 -15.16 6.94 -5.51
N GLU A 156 -14.11 6.39 -4.89
CA GLU A 156 -12.74 6.30 -5.41
C GLU A 156 -12.59 5.18 -6.45
N PHE A 157 -13.58 4.28 -6.58
CA PHE A 157 -13.60 3.35 -7.71
C PHE A 157 -13.98 4.00 -9.05
N PHE A 158 -14.55 5.21 -9.08
CA PHE A 158 -14.76 5.96 -10.33
C PHE A 158 -14.91 7.46 -10.04
N SER A 159 -13.87 8.11 -9.51
CA SER A 159 -13.71 9.53 -9.83
C SER A 159 -13.06 9.59 -11.21
N MET A 160 -13.55 10.43 -12.11
CA MET A 160 -13.00 10.54 -13.48
C MET A 160 -11.61 11.18 -13.52
N GLY A 161 -11.22 11.86 -12.43
CA GLY A 161 -9.96 12.59 -12.27
C GLY A 161 -8.67 11.75 -12.30
N PRO A 162 -8.56 10.60 -11.58
CA PRO A 162 -7.34 9.79 -11.57
C PRO A 162 -7.06 9.14 -12.92
N LEU A 163 -8.10 8.74 -13.68
CA LEU A 163 -7.91 8.11 -14.98
C LEU A 163 -7.44 9.14 -16.03
N GLU A 164 -8.01 10.34 -16.01
CA GLU A 164 -7.54 11.47 -16.82
C GLU A 164 -6.09 11.85 -16.47
N GLU A 165 -5.75 11.94 -15.19
CA GLU A 165 -4.38 12.25 -14.74
C GLU A 165 -3.38 11.16 -15.10
N GLU A 166 -3.75 9.88 -14.97
CA GLU A 166 -2.90 8.76 -15.39
C GLU A 166 -2.65 8.78 -16.91
N ILE A 167 -3.69 9.03 -17.73
CA ILE A 167 -3.57 9.17 -19.19
C ILE A 167 -2.63 10.33 -19.54
N LYS A 168 -2.82 11.50 -18.93
CA LYS A 168 -1.95 12.67 -19.14
C LYS A 168 -0.52 12.41 -18.71
N LYS A 169 -0.32 11.68 -17.61
CA LYS A 169 1.02 11.33 -17.10
C LYS A 169 1.74 10.39 -18.04
N ILE A 170 1.08 9.33 -18.51
CA ILE A 170 1.65 8.40 -19.50
C ILE A 170 2.06 9.17 -20.75
N ALA A 171 1.13 9.92 -21.35
CA ALA A 171 1.41 10.67 -22.58
C ALA A 171 2.57 11.68 -22.43
N ARG A 172 2.65 12.41 -21.30
CA ARG A 172 3.76 13.35 -21.02
C ARG A 172 5.11 12.65 -20.82
N SER A 173 5.12 11.48 -20.15
CA SER A 173 6.36 10.71 -19.96
C SER A 173 6.98 10.24 -21.26
N TYR A 174 6.18 10.10 -22.32
CA TYR A 174 6.64 9.70 -23.66
C TYR A 174 6.71 10.88 -24.67
N GLY A 175 6.71 12.13 -24.16
CA GLY A 175 7.05 13.30 -24.98
C GLY A 175 5.87 14.11 -25.53
N ALA A 176 4.63 13.85 -25.09
CA ALA A 176 3.52 14.76 -25.39
C ALA A 176 3.66 16.08 -24.60
N ILE A 177 3.58 17.21 -25.30
CA ILE A 177 3.56 18.56 -24.70
C ILE A 177 2.19 18.83 -24.09
N ASP A 178 1.16 18.53 -24.86
CA ASP A 178 -0.22 18.80 -24.49
C ASP A 178 -1.09 17.59 -24.80
N VAL A 179 -2.05 17.34 -23.92
CA VAL A 179 -2.96 16.20 -23.96
C VAL A 179 -4.33 16.73 -23.62
N SER A 180 -5.19 16.79 -24.62
CA SER A 180 -6.57 17.25 -24.50
C SER A 180 -7.52 16.07 -24.59
N ILE A 181 -8.52 16.03 -23.72
CA ILE A 181 -9.57 15.01 -23.72
C ILE A 181 -10.89 15.71 -24.02
N LYS A 182 -11.60 15.24 -25.04
CA LYS A 182 -12.88 15.78 -25.50
C LYS A 182 -13.93 14.67 -25.54
N ARG A 183 -15.21 15.03 -25.55
CA ARG A 183 -16.27 14.06 -25.85
C ARG A 183 -16.19 13.67 -27.33
N ALA A 184 -16.41 12.40 -27.61
CA ALA A 184 -16.51 11.90 -28.99
C ALA A 184 -17.70 12.57 -29.70
N SER A 185 -17.47 13.10 -30.90
CA SER A 185 -18.51 13.67 -31.75
C SER A 185 -19.24 12.57 -32.54
N GLU A 186 -20.24 12.94 -33.33
CA GLU A 186 -20.97 11.98 -34.17
C GLU A 186 -20.07 11.30 -35.22
N GLU A 187 -18.97 11.93 -35.62
CA GLU A 187 -18.01 11.35 -36.56
C GLU A 187 -17.20 10.21 -35.94
N GLU A 188 -16.77 10.35 -34.68
CA GLU A 188 -16.09 9.27 -33.95
C GLU A 188 -17.06 8.16 -33.54
N ARG A 189 -18.33 8.48 -33.25
CA ARG A 189 -19.37 7.48 -32.97
C ARG A 189 -19.74 6.63 -34.19
N LYS A 190 -19.50 7.12 -35.42
CA LYS A 190 -19.61 6.29 -36.64
C LYS A 190 -18.49 5.27 -36.75
N LEU A 191 -17.33 5.52 -36.15
CA LEU A 191 -16.18 4.62 -36.14
C LEU A 191 -16.24 3.62 -34.99
N MET A 192 -16.83 4.02 -33.86
CA MET A 192 -17.02 3.20 -32.67
C MET A 192 -18.35 3.61 -32.02
N GLN A 193 -19.37 2.75 -32.11
CA GLN A 193 -20.74 3.08 -31.70
C GLN A 193 -20.85 3.46 -30.21
N ASP A 194 -19.96 2.95 -29.37
CA ASP A 194 -19.86 3.21 -27.93
C ASP A 194 -18.76 4.24 -27.57
N ALA A 195 -18.23 4.98 -28.54
CA ALA A 195 -17.22 6.01 -28.28
C ALA A 195 -17.77 7.12 -27.38
N TYR A 196 -17.06 7.36 -26.27
CA TYR A 196 -17.41 8.39 -25.30
C TYR A 196 -16.37 9.51 -25.24
N SER A 197 -15.08 9.17 -25.30
CA SER A 197 -13.98 10.13 -25.20
C SER A 197 -13.00 10.04 -26.35
N LEU A 198 -12.46 11.20 -26.72
CA LEU A 198 -11.41 11.42 -27.70
C LEU A 198 -10.22 12.02 -26.96
N ILE A 199 -9.06 11.36 -27.01
CA ILE A 199 -7.79 11.84 -26.46
C ILE A 199 -6.94 12.33 -27.62
N SER A 200 -6.54 13.60 -27.61
CA SER A 200 -5.66 14.19 -28.62
C SER A 200 -4.38 14.70 -27.96
N TYR A 201 -3.23 14.45 -28.57
CA TYR A 201 -1.92 14.82 -28.03
C TYR A 201 -1.04 15.49 -29.08
N ASN A 202 -0.24 16.46 -28.63
CA ASN A 202 0.71 17.20 -29.46
C ASN A 202 2.16 16.92 -29.04
N ILE A 203 3.06 16.83 -30.01
CA ILE A 203 4.50 16.54 -29.82
C ILE A 203 5.32 17.67 -30.46
N THR A 204 6.50 17.96 -29.91
CA THR A 204 7.40 19.09 -30.25
C THR A 204 7.93 19.10 -31.67
N SER A 205 8.04 17.94 -32.31
CA SER A 205 8.60 17.78 -33.65
C SER A 205 7.67 16.94 -34.51
N GLU A 206 7.24 17.51 -35.64
CA GLU A 206 6.33 16.85 -36.60
C GLU A 206 6.91 15.57 -37.23
N ASP A 207 8.19 15.28 -37.00
CA ASP A 207 8.93 14.13 -37.56
C ASP A 207 9.26 13.01 -36.55
N ASN A 208 8.91 13.11 -35.26
CA ASN A 208 9.09 11.99 -34.32
C ASN A 208 7.95 10.97 -34.44
N SER A 209 8.00 10.15 -35.48
CA SER A 209 7.09 9.01 -35.70
C SER A 209 7.22 7.93 -34.61
N GLU A 210 8.44 7.71 -34.10
CA GLU A 210 8.72 6.74 -33.03
C GLU A 210 8.03 7.12 -31.71
N CYS A 211 8.18 8.37 -31.23
CA CYS A 211 7.51 8.82 -30.00
C CYS A 211 5.98 8.76 -30.11
N ARG A 212 5.42 9.00 -31.31
CA ARG A 212 3.97 8.86 -31.55
C ARG A 212 3.52 7.42 -31.36
N HIS A 213 4.26 6.48 -31.94
CA HIS A 213 3.91 5.08 -31.85
C HIS A 213 3.98 4.58 -30.41
N GLU A 214 5.00 4.99 -29.65
CA GLU A 214 5.13 4.63 -28.23
C GLU A 214 3.98 5.17 -27.37
N ILE A 215 3.55 6.43 -27.59
CA ILE A 215 2.40 6.99 -26.87
C ILE A 215 1.12 6.20 -27.19
N GLU A 216 0.89 5.90 -28.47
CA GLU A 216 -0.29 5.17 -28.94
C GLU A 216 -0.37 3.76 -28.36
N GLU A 217 0.74 3.01 -28.42
CA GLU A 217 0.82 1.65 -27.91
C GLU A 217 0.64 1.61 -26.39
N ARG A 218 1.32 2.49 -25.64
CA ARG A 218 1.22 2.51 -24.17
C ARG A 218 -0.15 2.94 -23.66
N LEU A 219 -0.77 3.91 -24.31
CA LEU A 219 -2.13 4.32 -23.96
C LEU A 219 -3.16 3.25 -24.31
N LYS A 220 -2.96 2.54 -25.43
CA LYS A 220 -3.79 1.40 -25.80
C LYS A 220 -3.68 0.28 -24.77
N ASP A 221 -2.46 -0.17 -24.44
CA ASP A 221 -2.22 -1.23 -23.45
C ASP A 221 -2.83 -0.87 -22.10
N PHE A 222 -2.66 0.39 -21.66
CA PHE A 222 -3.22 0.87 -20.41
C PHE A 222 -4.75 0.85 -20.40
N LEU A 223 -5.40 1.31 -21.47
CA LEU A 223 -6.86 1.34 -21.57
C LEU A 223 -7.45 -0.07 -21.75
N GLU A 224 -6.82 -0.93 -22.55
CA GLU A 224 -7.23 -2.33 -22.74
C GLU A 224 -7.03 -3.15 -21.46
N SER A 225 -5.96 -2.90 -20.68
CA SER A 225 -5.75 -3.53 -19.37
C SER A 225 -6.87 -3.21 -18.36
N LYS A 226 -7.58 -2.09 -18.59
CA LYS A 226 -8.75 -1.65 -17.81
C LYS A 226 -10.08 -2.00 -18.47
N ALA A 227 -10.07 -2.90 -19.47
CA ALA A 227 -11.22 -3.38 -20.23
C ALA A 227 -11.97 -2.29 -21.04
N TYR A 228 -11.29 -1.21 -21.41
CA TYR A 228 -11.82 -0.23 -22.36
C TYR A 228 -11.46 -0.60 -23.79
N SER A 229 -12.37 -0.28 -24.72
CA SER A 229 -12.13 -0.44 -26.15
C SER A 229 -11.49 0.82 -26.71
N VAL A 230 -10.51 0.64 -27.60
CA VAL A 230 -9.63 1.69 -28.08
C VAL A 230 -9.44 1.60 -29.59
N ILE A 231 -9.63 2.71 -30.30
CA ILE A 231 -9.26 2.86 -31.71
C ILE A 231 -8.15 3.91 -31.81
N LEU A 232 -7.02 3.51 -32.40
CA LEU A 232 -5.90 4.40 -32.69
C LEU A 232 -6.12 5.11 -34.03
N LYS A 233 -5.86 6.41 -34.05
CA LYS A 233 -5.76 7.23 -35.26
C LYS A 233 -4.54 8.15 -35.15
N PRO A 234 -4.01 8.63 -36.28
CA PRO A 234 -2.88 9.56 -36.24
C PRO A 234 -3.21 10.78 -35.38
N LYS A 235 -2.42 10.99 -34.32
CA LYS A 235 -2.56 12.10 -33.33
C LYS A 235 -3.81 12.03 -32.43
N MET A 236 -4.57 10.93 -32.45
CA MET A 236 -5.80 10.82 -31.65
C MET A 236 -6.18 9.39 -31.27
N ILE A 237 -6.75 9.22 -30.09
CA ILE A 237 -7.22 7.92 -29.57
C ILE A 237 -8.70 8.05 -29.22
N ILE A 238 -9.51 7.16 -29.78
CA ILE A 238 -10.95 7.08 -29.51
C ILE A 238 -11.18 5.95 -28.51
N THR A 239 -11.95 6.20 -27.46
CA THR A 239 -12.26 5.18 -26.44
C THR A 239 -13.68 5.31 -25.90
N ASN A 240 -14.24 4.18 -25.43
CA ASN A 240 -15.49 4.14 -24.66
C ASN A 240 -15.30 4.50 -23.18
N ALA A 241 -14.08 4.80 -22.73
CA ALA A 241 -13.84 5.27 -21.39
C ALA A 241 -14.57 6.61 -21.13
N LYS A 242 -15.29 6.71 -20.00
CA LYS A 242 -15.94 7.95 -19.57
C LYS A 242 -14.95 8.86 -18.86
N LEU A 243 -14.20 9.66 -19.63
CA LEU A 243 -13.13 10.51 -19.11
C LEU A 243 -13.58 11.93 -18.74
N LEU A 244 -14.84 12.29 -19.02
CA LEU A 244 -15.41 13.62 -18.77
C LEU A 244 -16.74 13.48 -18.02
N PRO A 245 -16.99 14.32 -17.00
CA PRO A 245 -18.27 14.33 -16.27
C PRO A 245 -19.41 14.67 -17.23
N ASP A 246 -20.60 14.10 -16.98
CA ASP A 246 -21.85 14.37 -17.73
C ASP A 246 -22.28 15.84 -17.68
#